data_AF-A0A1V5BC48-F1
#
_entry.id   AF-A0A1V5BC48-F1
#
_cell.length_a   1.000
_cell.length_b   1.000
_cell.length_c   1.000
_cell.angle_alpha   90.00
_cell.angle_beta   90.00
_cell.angle_gamma   90.00
#
_symmetry.space_group_name_H-M   'P 1'
#
loop_
_entity.id
_entity.type
_entity.pdbx_description
1 polymer ?
#
loop_
_entity_poly.entity_id
_entity_poly.type
_entity_poly.pdbx_seq_one_letter_code
_entity_poly.pdbx_strand_id
1 'polypeptide(L)'
;MYYHGWSDDPRGVHVKSLTPDGSDVTIYYKGLLNNKGASQVFLHTGFGDPMQWRTVEDYRMQRIEGGWKKTLNTEDKKFNFCFHDSANNWDNNNGYNWSYSIG
;
A
#
# COMPACT_ATOMS: atom_id res chain seq x y z
N MET A 1 -2.08 -12.96 19.30
CA MET A 1 -2.26 -11.49 19.45
C MET A 1 -2.73 -10.98 18.08
N TYR A 2 -3.95 -10.47 18.01
CA TYR A 2 -4.53 -9.99 16.75
C TYR A 2 -4.01 -8.58 16.50
N TYR A 3 -3.10 -8.43 15.55
CA TYR A 3 -2.58 -7.12 15.17
C TYR A 3 -3.47 -6.55 14.05
N HIS A 4 -4.04 -5.39 14.33
CA HIS A 4 -5.08 -4.72 13.54
C HIS A 4 -4.64 -4.59 12.08
N GLY A 5 -5.44 -5.12 11.17
CA GLY A 5 -5.23 -5.04 9.72
C GLY A 5 -6.57 -5.02 9.02
N TRP A 6 -6.56 -4.70 7.72
CA TRP A 6 -7.79 -4.65 6.91
C TRP A 6 -7.50 -5.13 5.49
N SER A 7 -8.56 -5.54 4.78
CA SER A 7 -8.48 -5.91 3.36
C SER A 7 -9.52 -5.16 2.53
N ASP A 8 -9.14 -4.86 1.29
CA ASP A 8 -10.05 -4.59 0.18
C ASP A 8 -9.86 -5.74 -0.81
N ASP A 9 -10.48 -6.89 -0.47
CA ASP A 9 -10.32 -8.14 -1.21
C ASP A 9 -10.73 -8.02 -2.70
N PRO A 10 -11.82 -7.31 -3.06
CA PRO A 10 -12.17 -7.07 -4.46
C PRO A 10 -11.08 -6.37 -5.27
N ARG A 11 -10.28 -5.49 -4.64
CA ARG A 11 -9.15 -4.80 -5.28
C ARG A 11 -7.80 -5.43 -5.01
N GLY A 12 -7.76 -6.53 -4.26
CA GLY A 12 -6.55 -7.28 -4.00
C GLY A 12 -5.55 -6.55 -3.09
N VAL A 13 -6.03 -5.70 -2.18
CA VAL A 13 -5.20 -5.02 -1.18
C VAL A 13 -5.41 -5.64 0.19
N HIS A 14 -4.32 -5.94 0.89
CA HIS A 14 -4.36 -6.37 2.28
C HIS A 14 -3.27 -5.68 3.09
N VAL A 15 -3.64 -5.12 4.24
CA VAL A 15 -2.75 -4.39 5.14
C VAL A 15 -2.69 -5.15 6.46
N LYS A 16 -1.48 -5.47 6.90
CA LYS A 16 -1.23 -6.22 8.14
C LYS A 16 -0.25 -5.47 9.02
N SER A 17 -0.66 -5.08 10.21
CA SER A 17 0.27 -4.62 11.24
C SER A 17 1.07 -5.79 11.80
N LEU A 18 2.37 -5.58 11.99
CA LEU A 18 3.32 -6.55 12.53
C LEU A 18 3.58 -6.31 14.02
N THR A 19 3.33 -5.10 14.50
CA THR A 19 3.50 -4.68 15.90
C THR A 19 2.16 -4.23 16.51
N PRO A 20 2.00 -4.32 17.85
CA PRO A 20 0.79 -3.86 18.53
C PRO A 20 0.52 -2.36 18.37
N ASP A 21 1.57 -1.55 18.29
CA ASP A 21 1.52 -0.10 18.10
C ASP A 21 1.35 0.31 16.63
N GLY A 22 1.36 -0.67 15.72
CA GLY A 22 1.20 -0.52 14.27
C GLY A 22 2.29 0.28 13.55
N SER A 23 3.44 0.51 14.19
CA SER A 23 4.60 1.17 13.57
C SER A 23 5.20 0.34 12.43
N ASP A 24 5.12 -1.00 12.52
CA ASP A 24 5.48 -1.89 11.42
C ASP A 24 4.22 -2.41 10.71
N VAL A 25 4.14 -2.16 9.40
CA VAL A 25 3.01 -2.60 8.58
C VAL A 25 3.50 -3.24 7.29
N THR A 26 2.87 -4.35 6.88
CA THR A 26 3.07 -4.94 5.56
C THR A 26 1.84 -4.75 4.71
N ILE A 27 2.04 -4.15 3.54
CA ILE A 27 1.03 -3.99 2.50
C ILE A 27 1.26 -5.06 1.45
N TYR A 28 0.21 -5.81 1.15
CA TYR A 28 0.14 -6.82 0.11
C TYR A 28 -0.75 -6.34 -1.03
N TYR A 29 -0.33 -6.62 -2.26
CA TYR A 29 -1.03 -6.19 -3.46
C TYR A 29 -1.06 -7.30 -4.52
N LYS A 30 -2.26 -7.67 -4.95
CA LYS A 30 -2.54 -8.59 -6.06
C LYS A 30 -3.62 -8.03 -7.01
N GLY A 31 -3.75 -6.70 -7.05
CA GLY A 31 -4.79 -5.97 -7.76
C GLY A 31 -4.54 -5.79 -9.25
N LEU A 32 -5.06 -4.68 -9.78
CA LEU A 32 -5.10 -4.36 -11.21
C LEU A 32 -3.75 -4.54 -11.92
N LEU A 33 -2.68 -3.91 -11.44
CA LEU A 33 -1.38 -3.90 -12.12
C LEU A 33 -0.75 -5.30 -12.13
N ASN A 34 -0.92 -6.07 -11.05
CA ASN A 34 -0.48 -7.46 -11.00
C ASN A 34 -1.21 -8.31 -12.05
N ASN A 35 -2.54 -8.17 -12.12
CA ASN A 35 -3.38 -8.91 -13.06
C ASN A 35 -3.15 -8.52 -14.53
N LYS A 36 -2.62 -7.32 -14.76
CA LYS A 36 -2.19 -6.84 -16.08
C LYS A 36 -0.75 -7.20 -16.43
N GLY A 37 -0.04 -7.94 -15.56
CA GLY A 37 1.29 -8.47 -15.86
C GLY A 37 2.42 -7.46 -15.65
N ALA A 38 2.25 -6.50 -14.73
CA ALA A 38 3.32 -5.56 -14.38
C ALA A 38 4.63 -6.31 -14.05
N SER A 39 5.75 -5.84 -14.63
CA SER A 39 7.08 -6.38 -14.36
C SER A 39 7.65 -5.92 -13.02
N GLN A 40 7.20 -4.75 -12.54
CA GLN A 40 7.51 -4.19 -11.24
C GLN A 40 6.34 -3.33 -10.75
N VAL A 41 5.98 -3.46 -9.47
CA VAL A 41 5.03 -2.57 -8.79
C VAL A 41 5.75 -1.75 -7.72
N PHE A 42 5.35 -0.50 -7.58
CA PHE A 42 5.79 0.44 -6.56
C PHE A 42 4.60 0.79 -5.67
N LEU A 43 4.88 0.93 -4.38
CA LEU A 43 3.96 1.50 -3.42
C LEU A 43 4.23 3.01 -3.36
N HIS A 44 3.28 3.79 -3.84
CA HIS A 44 3.29 5.25 -3.74
C HIS A 44 2.60 5.65 -2.45
N THR A 45 3.27 6.37 -1.56
CA THR A 45 2.72 6.70 -0.24
C THR A 45 3.07 8.11 0.18
N GLY A 46 2.21 8.72 0.99
CA GLY A 46 2.42 10.05 1.56
C GLY A 46 1.44 10.36 2.68
N PHE A 47 1.61 11.52 3.30
CA PHE A 47 0.79 11.97 4.44
C PHE A 47 -0.14 13.10 4.03
N GLY A 48 -1.15 13.38 4.86
CA GLY A 48 -2.03 14.55 4.69
C GLY A 48 -3.30 14.25 3.89
N ASP A 49 -3.85 15.30 3.28
CA ASP A 49 -5.10 15.22 2.53
C ASP A 49 -4.90 14.43 1.22
N PRO A 50 -5.84 13.57 0.80
CA PRO A 50 -5.74 12.81 -0.44
C PRO A 50 -5.47 13.61 -1.71
N MET A 51 -5.80 14.91 -1.75
CA MET A 51 -5.54 15.81 -2.88
C MET A 51 -4.21 16.57 -2.76
N GLN A 52 -3.57 16.57 -1.59
CA GLN A 52 -2.32 17.28 -1.32
C GLN A 52 -1.42 16.44 -0.40
N TRP A 53 -0.83 15.39 -0.96
CA TRP A 53 0.07 14.53 -0.21
C TRP A 53 1.38 15.27 0.07
N ARG A 54 1.88 15.15 1.30
CA ARG A 54 3.22 15.61 1.71
C ARG A 54 4.13 14.40 1.95
N THR A 55 5.44 14.62 1.84
CA THR A 55 6.47 13.59 2.05
C THR A 55 6.16 12.34 1.22
N VAL A 56 5.95 12.54 -0.08
CA VAL A 56 5.59 11.48 -1.01
C VAL A 56 6.82 10.66 -1.34
N GLU A 57 6.71 9.34 -1.20
CA GLU A 57 7.78 8.39 -1.50
C GLU A 57 7.24 7.21 -2.30
N ASP A 58 8.08 6.73 -3.22
CA ASP A 58 7.84 5.51 -3.98
C ASP A 58 8.75 4.39 -3.49
N TYR A 59 8.14 3.32 -2.99
CA TYR A 59 8.87 2.14 -2.57
C TYR A 59 8.70 1.02 -3.57
N ARG A 60 9.81 0.56 -4.13
CA ARG A 60 9.84 -0.70 -4.89
C ARG A 60 9.29 -1.84 -4.04
N MET A 61 8.26 -2.52 -4.51
CA MET A 61 7.68 -3.68 -3.83
C MET A 61 8.43 -4.96 -4.18
N GLN A 62 8.49 -5.88 -3.23
CA GLN A 62 9.03 -7.22 -3.44
C GLN A 62 7.98 -8.09 -4.15
N ARG A 63 8.38 -8.78 -5.23
CA ARG A 63 7.55 -9.81 -5.86
C ARG A 63 7.44 -11.02 -4.92
N ILE A 64 6.23 -11.53 -4.76
CA ILE A 64 5.93 -12.78 -4.06
C ILE A 64 5.05 -13.68 -4.93
N GLU A 65 4.80 -14.90 -4.46
CA GLU A 65 3.82 -15.77 -5.11
C GLU A 65 2.44 -15.08 -5.14
N GLY A 66 1.89 -14.94 -6.34
CA GLY A 66 0.56 -14.33 -6.55
C GLY A 66 0.47 -12.81 -6.41
N GLY A 67 1.55 -12.08 -6.13
CA GLY A 67 1.47 -10.62 -6.00
C GLY A 67 2.75 -9.93 -5.54
N TRP A 68 2.56 -8.88 -4.74
CA TRP A 68 3.60 -7.96 -4.29
C TRP A 68 3.44 -7.67 -2.81
N LYS A 69 4.56 -7.36 -2.14
CA LYS A 69 4.51 -6.85 -0.76
C LYS A 69 5.55 -5.77 -0.50
N LYS A 70 5.25 -4.90 0.46
CA LYS A 70 6.22 -3.96 1.06
C LYS A 70 5.95 -3.86 2.55
N THR A 71 7.01 -3.97 3.35
CA THR A 71 6.98 -3.62 4.76
C THR A 71 7.48 -2.19 4.91
N LEU A 72 6.73 -1.39 5.67
CA LEU A 72 7.07 -0.05 6.07
C LEU A 72 7.22 -0.02 7.59
N ASN A 73 8.24 0.68 8.06
CA ASN A 73 8.32 1.18 9.42
C ASN A 73 7.95 2.65 9.36
N THR A 74 6.91 3.05 10.08
CA THR A 74 6.46 4.44 10.10
C THR A 74 6.24 4.88 11.54
N GLU A 75 6.81 6.04 11.88
CA GLU A 75 6.52 6.71 13.15
C GLU A 75 5.12 7.38 13.11
N ASP A 76 4.62 7.65 11.91
CA ASP A 76 3.35 8.29 11.66
C ASP A 76 2.21 7.25 11.63
N LYS A 77 1.21 7.45 12.49
CA LYS A 77 0.10 6.51 12.66
C LYS A 77 -0.93 6.52 11.53
N LYS A 78 -0.78 7.39 10.52
CA LYS A 78 -1.71 7.53 9.41
C LYS A 78 -1.02 7.96 8.13
N PHE A 79 -1.23 7.24 7.04
CA PHE A 79 -0.74 7.61 5.70
C PHE A 79 -1.72 7.14 4.61
N ASN A 80 -1.62 7.77 3.43
CA ASN A 80 -2.34 7.36 2.24
C ASN A 80 -1.38 6.63 1.29
N PHE A 81 -1.90 5.70 0.51
CA PHE A 81 -1.10 4.98 -0.47
C PHE A 81 -1.90 4.54 -1.69
N CYS A 82 -1.19 4.32 -2.78
CA CYS A 82 -1.66 3.69 -4.00
C CYS A 82 -0.50 2.96 -4.68
N PHE A 83 -0.73 2.45 -5.89
CA PHE A 83 0.27 1.68 -6.61
C PHE A 83 0.49 2.23 -8.00
N HIS A 84 1.73 2.17 -8.47
CA HIS A 84 2.04 2.33 -9.88
C HIS A 84 3.01 1.26 -10.35
N ASP A 85 3.06 1.01 -11.66
CA ASP A 85 4.04 0.11 -12.26
C ASP A 85 5.20 0.89 -12.90
N SER A 86 6.19 0.16 -13.43
CA SER A 86 7.33 0.76 -14.13
C SER A 86 6.99 1.37 -15.48
N ALA A 87 5.78 1.15 -16.00
CA ALA A 87 5.28 1.72 -17.25
C ALA A 87 4.37 2.94 -17.01
N ASN A 88 4.34 3.45 -15.77
CA ASN A 88 3.54 4.60 -15.34
C ASN A 88 2.02 4.40 -15.43
N ASN A 89 1.55 3.14 -15.28
CA ASN A 89 0.14 2.86 -15.02
C ASN A 89 -0.13 2.91 -13.52
N TRP A 90 -1.32 3.38 -13.16
CA TRP A 90 -1.70 3.60 -11.77
C TRP A 90 -2.89 2.74 -11.37
N ASP A 91 -2.84 2.24 -10.14
CA ASP A 91 -3.99 1.75 -9.40
C ASP A 91 -4.13 2.59 -8.15
N ASN A 92 -4.94 3.64 -8.27
CA ASN A 92 -5.22 4.61 -7.22
C ASN A 92 -6.67 4.52 -6.73
N ASN A 93 -7.28 3.34 -6.86
CA ASN A 93 -8.67 3.11 -6.48
C ASN A 93 -9.61 4.18 -7.08
N ASN A 94 -9.50 4.45 -8.38
CA ASN A 94 -10.28 5.49 -9.07
C ASN A 94 -10.15 6.89 -8.44
N GLY A 95 -8.95 7.23 -7.94
CA GLY A 95 -8.66 8.50 -7.28
C GLY A 95 -8.96 8.56 -5.79
N TYR A 96 -9.60 7.54 -5.20
CA TYR A 96 -9.84 7.49 -3.76
C TYR A 96 -8.61 7.09 -2.94
N ASN A 97 -7.64 6.42 -3.57
CA ASN A 97 -6.50 5.80 -2.93
C ASN A 97 -6.93 4.82 -1.81
N TRP A 98 -5.96 4.37 -1.01
CA TRP A 98 -6.20 3.69 0.26
C TRP A 98 -5.50 4.45 1.39
N SER A 99 -5.90 4.17 2.62
CA SER A 99 -5.28 4.76 3.80
C SER A 99 -5.03 3.72 4.86
N TYR A 100 -3.90 3.83 5.53
CA TYR A 100 -3.64 3.17 6.80
C TYR A 100 -3.83 4.19 7.92
N SER A 101 -4.52 3.80 8.99
CA SER A 101 -4.64 4.58 10.21
C SER A 101 -4.76 3.63 11.39
N ILE A 102 -4.01 3.93 12.44
CA ILE A 102 -4.10 3.23 13.73
C ILE A 102 -5.02 4.06 14.62
N GLY A 103 -6.08 3.42 15.14
CA GLY A 103 -7.01 4.01 16.10
C GLY A 103 -6.50 3.96 17.52
#